data_AF-A0A7J2PRY5-F1
#
_entry.id   AF-A0A7J2PRY5-F1
#
_cell.length_a   1.000
_cell.length_b   1.000
_cell.length_c   1.000
_cell.angle_alpha   90.00
_cell.angle_beta   90.00
_cell.angle_gamma   90.00
#
_symmetry.space_group_name_H-M   'P 1'
#
loop_
_entity.id
_entity.type
_entity.pdbx_description
1 polymer ?
#
loop_
_entity_poly.entity_id
_entity_poly.type
_entity_poly.pdbx_seq_one_letter_code
_entity_poly.pdbx_strand_id
1 'polypeptide(L)' 'MSKMQVPIIISKTDCHRCTELKAWLKENDIKYIERDIDDENFVQELLQDKNFLATFCDADGCIVNTPAVIHKGKYWFK' A
#
# COMPACT_ATOMS: atom_id res chain seq x y z
N MET A 1 -21.50 -13.90 2.88
CA MET A 1 -20.55 -13.34 3.87
C MET A 1 -19.54 -12.49 3.10
N SER A 2 -19.74 -11.17 3.05
CA SER A 2 -18.80 -10.27 2.38
C SER A 2 -17.49 -10.31 3.14
N LYS A 3 -16.43 -10.89 2.55
CA LYS A 3 -15.07 -10.78 3.08
C LYS A 3 -14.79 -9.30 3.29
N MET A 4 -14.78 -8.83 4.54
CA MET A 4 -14.31 -7.49 4.87
C MET A 4 -12.85 -7.45 4.45
N GLN A 5 -12.57 -6.91 3.26
CA GLN A 5 -11.22 -6.73 2.77
C GLN A 5 -10.62 -5.57 3.54
N VAL A 6 -9.94 -5.89 4.63
CA VAL A 6 -9.16 -4.95 5.44
C VAL A 6 -8.17 -4.26 4.49
N PRO A 7 -8.10 -2.91 4.47
CA PRO A 7 -7.17 -2.20 3.62
C PRO A 7 -5.72 -2.54 3.97
N ILE A 8 -4.87 -2.61 2.95
CA ILE A 8 -3.42 -2.75 3.12
C ILE A 8 -2.79 -1.37 2.94
N ILE A 9 -2.00 -0.93 3.90
CA ILE A 9 -1.21 0.30 3.82
C ILE A 9 0.21 -0.10 3.47
N ILE A 10 0.64 0.29 2.27
CA ILE A 10 2.03 0.24 1.86
C ILE A 10 2.71 1.48 2.43
N SER A 11 3.71 1.28 3.27
CA SER A 11 4.53 2.34 3.84
C SER A 11 6.01 2.03 3.68
N LYS A 12 6.87 2.99 4.03
CA LYS A 12 8.31 2.78 4.15
C LYS A 12 8.82 3.41 5.43
N THR A 13 10.03 3.02 5.83
CA THR A 13 10.73 3.66 6.93
C THR A 13 11.01 5.14 6.60
N ASP A 14 10.96 6.01 7.61
CA ASP A 14 11.19 7.46 7.44
C ASP A 14 10.25 8.16 6.44
N CYS A 15 8.96 7.83 6.50
CA CYS A 15 7.92 8.44 5.68
C CYS A 15 6.94 9.24 6.54
N HIS A 16 7.08 10.57 6.54
CA HIS A 16 6.23 11.47 7.33
C HIS A 16 4.73 11.29 7.03
N ARG A 17 4.35 11.29 5.74
CA ARG A 17 2.96 11.07 5.31
C ARG A 17 2.41 9.70 5.73
N CYS A 18 3.27 8.69 5.80
CA CYS A 18 2.87 7.36 6.24
C CYS A 18 2.50 7.37 7.73
N THR A 19 3.28 8.10 8.54
CA THR A 19 2.99 8.29 9.97
C THR A 19 1.67 9.04 10.17
N GLU A 20 1.43 10.12 9.42
CA GLU A 20 0.18 10.88 9.47
C GLU A 20 -1.03 10.00 9.13
N LEU A 21 -0.94 9.22 8.05
CA LEU A 21 -2.03 8.31 7.66
C LEU A 21 -2.30 7.24 8.72
N LYS A 22 -1.25 6.62 9.28
CA LYS A 22 -1.39 5.61 10.34
C LYS A 22 -2.00 6.19 11.60
N ALA A 23 -1.61 7.41 11.98
CA ALA A 23 -2.21 8.12 13.11
C ALA A 23 -3.70 8.35 12.89
N TRP A 24 -4.09 8.87 11.71
CA TRP A 24 -5.49 9.06 11.37
C TRP A 24 -6.30 7.76 11.37
N LEU A 25 -5.76 6.67 10.80
CA LEU A 25 -6.41 5.35 10.82
C LEU A 25 -6.63 4.85 12.25
N LYS A 26 -5.64 5.04 13.13
CA LYS A 26 -5.73 4.66 14.54
C LYS A 26 -6.76 5.49 15.30
N GLU A 27 -6.82 6.80 15.07
CA GLU A 27 -7.80 7.70 15.68
C GLU A 27 -9.25 7.34 15.31
N ASN A 28 -9.45 6.79 14.12
CA ASN A 28 -10.77 6.41 13.60
C ASN A 28 -11.12 4.92 13.83
N ASP A 29 -10.32 4.17 14.59
CA ASP A 29 -10.46 2.73 14.82
C ASP A 29 -10.58 1.90 13.52
N ILE A 30 -9.90 2.35 12.46
CA ILE A 30 -9.89 1.68 11.17
C ILE A 30 -8.81 0.62 11.19
N LYS A 31 -9.22 -0.65 11.17
CA LYS A 31 -8.28 -1.79 11.04
C LYS A 31 -7.63 -1.76 9.67
N TYR A 32 -6.32 -1.97 9.63
CA TYR A 32 -5.54 -2.09 8.41
C TYR A 32 -4.42 -3.13 8.57
N ILE A 33 -3.88 -3.59 7.45
CA ILE A 33 -2.66 -4.40 7.40
C ILE A 33 -1.53 -3.50 6.91
N GLU A 34 -0.41 -3.48 7.61
CA GLU A 34 0.78 -2.75 7.15
C GLU A 34 1.69 -3.67 6.34
N ARG A 35 2.27 -3.12 5.27
CA ARG A 35 3.34 -3.73 4.48
C ARG A 35 4.42 -2.69 4.20
N ASP A 36 5.67 -3.10 4.33
CA ASP A 36 6.82 -2.25 4.04
C ASP A 36 7.23 -2.43 2.58
N ILE A 37 7.35 -1.33 1.83
CA ILE A 37 7.83 -1.37 0.44
C ILE A 37 9.34 -1.71 0.36
N ASP A 38 10.06 -1.63 1.47
CA ASP A 38 11.46 -2.04 1.56
C ASP A 38 11.61 -3.55 1.87
N ASP A 39 10.51 -4.28 2.13
CA ASP A 39 10.53 -5.74 2.27
C ASP A 39 10.58 -6.42 0.90
N GLU A 40 11.73 -7.04 0.58
CA GLU A 40 11.95 -7.72 -0.68
C GLU A 40 10.90 -8.79 -1.00
N ASN A 41 10.43 -9.56 0.00
CA ASN A 41 9.42 -10.60 -0.25
C ASN A 41 8.10 -9.96 -0.68
N PHE A 42 7.70 -8.87 -0.02
CA PHE A 42 6.50 -8.14 -0.37
C PHE A 42 6.62 -7.47 -1.74
N VAL A 43 7.78 -6.91 -2.08
CA VAL A 43 8.03 -6.35 -3.41
C VAL A 43 7.89 -7.42 -4.48
N GLN A 44 8.43 -8.62 -4.28
CA GLN A 44 8.25 -9.73 -5.23
C GLN A 44 6.78 -10.13 -5.39
N GLU A 45 5.98 -10.11 -4.31
CA GLU A 45 4.53 -10.32 -4.40
C GLU A 45 3.84 -9.23 -5.23
N LEU A 46 4.21 -7.95 -5.03
CA LEU A 46 3.64 -6.82 -5.78
C LEU A 46 3.97 -6.89 -7.27
N LEU A 47 5.19 -7.30 -7.63
CA LEU A 47 5.60 -7.47 -9.02
C LEU A 47 4.85 -8.60 -9.74
N GLN A 48 4.12 -9.46 -9.01
CA GLN A 48 3.22 -10.46 -9.59
C GLN A 48 1.77 -9.96 -9.71
N ASP A 49 1.42 -8.83 -9.10
CA ASP A 49 0.09 -8.22 -9.17
C ASP A 49 -0.05 -7.36 -10.44
N LYS A 50 -0.89 -7.81 -11.37
CA LYS A 50 -1.19 -7.09 -12.62
C LYS A 50 -1.73 -5.68 -12.40
N ASN A 51 -2.52 -5.46 -11.35
CA ASN A 51 -3.07 -4.14 -11.03
C ASN A 51 -1.97 -3.21 -10.51
N PHE A 52 -1.03 -3.75 -9.73
CA PHE A 52 0.13 -2.99 -9.27
C PHE A 52 0.99 -2.57 -10.46
N LEU A 53 1.37 -3.53 -11.32
CA LEU A 53 2.17 -3.27 -12.50
C LEU A 53 1.53 -2.22 -13.40
N ALA A 54 0.23 -2.32 -13.66
CA ALA A 54 -0.50 -1.37 -14.49
C ALA A 54 -0.64 0.04 -13.86
N THR A 55 -0.49 0.17 -12.55
CA THR A 55 -0.67 1.45 -11.82
C THR A 55 0.65 2.15 -11.56
N PHE A 56 1.71 1.39 -11.24
CA PHE A 56 2.97 1.93 -10.72
C PHE A 56 4.19 1.65 -11.58
N CYS A 57 4.07 0.80 -12.61
CA CYS A 57 5.19 0.41 -13.44
C CYS A 57 5.03 0.85 -14.89
N ASP A 58 6.12 1.29 -15.49
CA ASP A 58 6.23 1.62 -16.91
C ASP A 58 7.52 1.02 -17.51
N ALA A 59 7.98 1.54 -18.65
CA ALA A 59 9.17 1.04 -19.33
C ALA A 59 10.48 1.33 -18.55
N ASP A 60 10.48 2.29 -17.63
CA ASP A 60 11.66 2.74 -16.90
C ASP A 60 11.76 2.10 -15.50
N GLY A 61 10.65 1.58 -14.96
CA GLY A 61 10.63 0.81 -13.73
C GLY A 61 9.31 0.93 -12.97
N CYS A 62 9.32 0.51 -11.70
CA CYS A 62 8.17 0.64 -10.80
C CYS A 62 8.43 1.74 -9.77
N ILE A 63 7.59 2.76 -9.71
CA ILE A 63 7.69 3.85 -8.75
C ILE A 63 6.46 3.85 -7.85
N VAL A 64 6.66 3.59 -6.55
CA VAL A 64 5.58 3.62 -5.55
C VAL A 64 5.75 4.83 -4.65
N ASN A 65 4.80 5.76 -4.74
CA ASN A 65 4.72 6.86 -3.79
C ASN A 65 4.03 6.39 -2.51
N THR A 66 4.78 6.33 -1.41
CA THR A 66 4.26 5.97 -0.09
C THR A 66 3.70 7.20 0.65
N PRO A 67 2.60 7.08 1.40
CA PRO A 67 1.82 5.85 1.59
C PRO A 67 0.90 5.55 0.40
N ALA A 68 0.75 4.27 0.09
CA ALA A 68 -0.25 3.79 -0.86
C ALA A 68 -1.23 2.84 -0.14
N VAL A 69 -2.51 2.88 -0.51
CA VAL A 69 -3.57 2.08 0.10
C VAL A 69 -4.14 1.12 -0.92
N ILE A 70 -4.07 -0.17 -0.62
CA ILE A 70 -4.74 -1.22 -1.39
C ILE A 70 -6.08 -1.50 -0.72
N HIS A 71 -7.17 -1.26 -1.44
CA HIS A 71 -8.50 -1.58 -0.95
C HIS A 71 -9.37 -2.09 -2.10
N LYS A 72 -9.92 -3.31 -1.95
CA LYS A 72 -10.78 -3.96 -2.97
C LYS A 72 -10.10 -4.07 -4.35
N GLY A 73 -8.81 -4.41 -4.37
CA GLY A 73 -8.01 -4.53 -5.59
C GLY A 73 -7.70 -3.20 -6.30
N LYS A 74 -8.02 -2.06 -5.67
CA LYS A 74 -7.68 -0.73 -6.16
C LYS A 74 -6.58 -0.11 -5.30
N TYR A 75 -5.71 0.63 -5.95
CA TYR A 75 -4.63 1.37 -5.32
C TYR A 75 -5.01 2.85 -5.22
N TRP A 76 -4.81 3.43 -4.05
CA TRP A 76 -5.06 4.85 -3.76
C TRP A 76 -3.78 5.48 -3.21
N PHE A 77 -3.41 6.64 -3.74
CA PHE A 77 -2.22 7.37 -3.33
C PHE A 77 -2.46 8.88 -3.53
N LYS A 78 -1.80 9.73 -2.74
CA LYS A 78 -1.92 11.19 -2.81
C LYS A 78 -0.59 11.88 -2.49
#